data_AF-A0A3B4AED4-F1
#
_entry.id   AF-A0A3B4AED4-F1
#
_cell.length_a   1.000
_cell.length_b   1.000
_cell.length_c   1.000
_cell.angle_alpha   90.00
_cell.angle_beta   90.00
_cell.angle_gamma   90.00
#
_symmetry.space_group_name_H-M   'P 1'
#
loop_
_entity.id
_entity.type
_entity.pdbx_description
1 polymer ?
#
loop_
_entity_poly.entity_id
_entity_poly.type
_entity_poly.pdbx_seq_one_letter_code
_entity_poly.pdbx_strand_id
1 'polypeptide(L)'
;MNCFNQRLRRTAPICSGGSRNDLVPSKPARMNGWSWPPQVAQVIGWLMFIYMAIVSFGIYVPLLPPPWNHVAYALIGIAFVLHFVTHLVAEIIDPADVSVRAKQTYSNPVPLFDRTKQSHVIQDLHCYLCDVKVKHCGVCNKCVQDFDHHCIWLNNCVGGRNYWYFFVALCSATFGTLLLIIVILFIFIQHYLDPDNLRTAPQFNNLLTNETWLVFLPAAPLKTTSAGLLVVAFITVLLSQVSLLLLGHLLGLHLYLLYKGISTHDHIKMQRQKQARNKDLEVERSSEINHHNKAAKVRQSYTK
;
A
#
# COMPACT_ATOMS: atom_id res chain seq x y z
N MET A 1 11.77 -16.45 -16.30
CA MET A 1 11.43 -16.91 -14.94
C MET A 1 10.33 -16.02 -14.38
N ASN A 2 9.04 -16.37 -14.56
CA ASN A 2 7.93 -15.50 -14.14
C ASN A 2 6.66 -16.30 -13.80
N CYS A 3 6.79 -17.37 -13.02
CA CYS A 3 5.69 -18.29 -12.72
C CYS A 3 4.89 -17.95 -11.45
N PHE A 4 5.31 -16.96 -10.65
CA PHE A 4 4.68 -16.68 -9.34
C PHE A 4 3.63 -15.57 -9.34
N ASN A 5 3.56 -14.72 -10.37
CA ASN A 5 2.70 -13.52 -10.34
C ASN A 5 1.24 -13.72 -10.78
N GLN A 6 0.89 -14.83 -11.43
CA GLN A 6 -0.47 -15.03 -11.95
C GLN A 6 -1.48 -15.58 -10.91
N ARG A 7 -1.03 -16.14 -9.77
CA ARG A 7 -1.94 -16.70 -8.75
C ARG A 7 -2.58 -15.63 -7.86
N LEU A 8 -2.00 -14.44 -7.73
CA LEU A 8 -2.48 -13.38 -6.82
C LEU A 8 -3.50 -12.41 -7.45
N ARG A 9 -3.83 -12.55 -8.74
CA ARG A 9 -4.80 -11.67 -9.46
C ARG A 9 -6.07 -12.36 -9.94
N ARG A 10 -6.39 -13.56 -9.45
CA ARG A 10 -7.61 -14.27 -9.86
C ARG A 10 -8.72 -14.14 -8.82
N THR A 11 -9.76 -13.40 -9.17
CA THR A 11 -11.05 -13.36 -8.45
C THR A 11 -12.00 -14.50 -8.85
N ALA A 12 -11.56 -15.43 -9.69
CA ALA A 12 -12.30 -16.65 -10.03
C ALA A 12 -11.32 -17.83 -10.23
N PRO A 13 -11.62 -19.04 -9.72
CA PRO A 13 -10.79 -20.22 -9.95
C PRO A 13 -10.84 -20.65 -11.42
N ILE A 14 -9.73 -21.19 -11.93
CA ILE A 14 -9.69 -21.86 -13.25
C ILE A 14 -10.58 -23.09 -13.19
N CYS A 15 -11.51 -23.21 -14.14
CA CYS A 15 -12.16 -24.47 -14.47
C CYS A 15 -11.15 -25.40 -15.14
N SER A 16 -10.56 -26.31 -14.37
CA SER A 16 -9.95 -27.53 -14.91
C SER A 16 -11.04 -28.60 -14.87
N GLY A 17 -11.39 -29.15 -16.03
CA GLY A 17 -12.43 -30.17 -16.17
C GLY A 17 -12.23 -31.32 -15.18
N GLY A 18 -13.26 -31.56 -14.36
CA GLY A 18 -13.29 -32.65 -13.39
C GLY A 18 -14.43 -32.46 -12.39
N SER A 19 -15.50 -33.26 -12.57
CA SER A 19 -16.58 -33.62 -11.64
C SER A 19 -17.13 -32.57 -10.65
N ARG A 20 -18.44 -32.30 -10.78
CA ARG A 20 -19.31 -31.49 -9.91
C ARG A 20 -19.03 -31.73 -8.42
N ASN A 21 -18.28 -30.81 -7.83
CA ASN A 21 -18.46 -30.38 -6.45
C ASN A 21 -18.40 -28.85 -6.48
N ASP A 22 -19.54 -28.23 -6.83
CA ASP A 22 -19.74 -26.78 -6.96
C ASP A 22 -19.71 -26.04 -5.59
N LEU A 23 -19.28 -26.74 -4.54
CA LEU A 23 -19.18 -26.27 -3.16
C LEU A 23 -17.77 -25.76 -2.90
N VAL A 24 -17.60 -24.44 -2.80
CA VAL A 24 -16.33 -23.81 -2.41
C VAL A 24 -16.24 -23.77 -0.88
N PRO A 25 -15.27 -24.44 -0.23
CA PRO A 25 -15.10 -24.39 1.22
C PRO A 25 -14.97 -22.94 1.70
N SER A 26 -15.82 -22.53 2.63
CA SER A 26 -15.80 -21.16 3.13
C SER A 26 -14.76 -21.00 4.23
N LYS A 27 -13.81 -20.10 3.99
CA LYS A 27 -12.91 -19.63 5.05
C LYS A 27 -13.67 -18.62 5.93
N PRO A 28 -13.35 -18.53 7.23
CA PRO A 28 -13.93 -17.51 8.10
C PRO A 28 -13.60 -16.11 7.58
N ALA A 29 -14.48 -15.15 7.88
CA ALA A 29 -14.29 -13.76 7.52
C ALA A 29 -13.06 -13.16 8.23
N ARG A 30 -12.26 -12.37 7.49
CA ARG A 30 -11.15 -11.61 8.06
C ARG A 30 -11.70 -10.33 8.68
N MET A 31 -11.82 -10.30 10.00
CA MET A 31 -12.45 -9.19 10.71
C MET A 31 -11.60 -7.92 10.68
N ASN A 32 -10.28 -8.04 10.78
CA ASN A 32 -9.37 -6.89 10.82
C ASN A 32 -7.95 -7.28 10.34
N GLY A 33 -7.01 -6.33 10.38
CA GLY A 33 -5.62 -6.49 9.96
C GLY A 33 -4.81 -7.52 10.74
N TRP A 34 -5.30 -7.95 11.90
CA TRP A 34 -4.68 -8.98 12.75
C TRP A 34 -5.20 -10.39 12.48
N SER A 35 -6.15 -10.53 11.53
CA SER A 35 -6.66 -11.85 11.14
C SER A 35 -5.56 -12.66 10.47
N TRP A 36 -5.37 -13.91 10.90
CA TRP A 36 -4.31 -14.80 10.42
C TRP A 36 -4.66 -15.43 9.05
N PRO A 37 -3.67 -15.69 8.16
CA PRO A 37 -2.24 -15.36 8.27
C PRO A 37 -1.94 -13.90 7.87
N PRO A 38 -0.97 -13.23 8.52
CA PRO A 38 -0.54 -11.90 8.12
C PRO A 38 -0.01 -11.91 6.68
N GLN A 39 -0.14 -10.78 6.00
CA GLN A 39 0.43 -10.64 4.65
C GLN A 39 1.91 -10.26 4.74
N VAL A 40 2.72 -10.79 3.83
CA VAL A 40 4.17 -10.50 3.80
C VAL A 40 4.42 -8.98 3.69
N ALA A 41 3.60 -8.26 2.92
CA ALA A 41 3.69 -6.81 2.81
C ALA A 41 3.48 -6.09 4.15
N GLN A 42 2.55 -6.55 4.99
CA GLN A 42 2.31 -6.00 6.33
C GLN A 42 3.58 -6.13 7.21
N VAL A 43 4.19 -7.31 7.23
CA VAL A 43 5.43 -7.55 7.98
C VAL A 43 6.59 -6.69 7.46
N ILE A 44 6.74 -6.59 6.13
CA ILE A 44 7.74 -5.70 5.51
C ILE A 44 7.50 -4.25 5.93
N GLY A 45 6.25 -3.79 5.95
CA GLY A 45 5.87 -2.46 6.41
C GLY A 45 6.30 -2.20 7.85
N TRP A 46 6.06 -3.14 8.77
CA TRP A 46 6.48 -3.01 10.17
C TRP A 46 7.99 -2.95 10.32
N LEU A 47 8.73 -3.83 9.63
CA LEU A 47 10.20 -3.82 9.66
C LEU A 47 10.76 -2.50 9.11
N MET A 48 10.17 -2.00 8.02
CA MET A 48 10.55 -0.73 7.43
C MET A 48 10.27 0.44 8.39
N PHE A 49 9.10 0.47 9.03
CA PHE A 49 8.76 1.51 10.01
C PHE A 49 9.74 1.51 11.20
N ILE A 50 10.05 0.35 11.77
CA ILE A 50 11.00 0.20 12.87
C ILE A 50 12.40 0.67 12.45
N TYR A 51 12.87 0.23 11.28
CA TYR A 51 14.15 0.68 10.74
C TYR A 51 14.19 2.21 10.60
N MET A 52 13.18 2.81 9.98
CA MET A 52 13.11 4.25 9.78
C MET A 52 13.06 5.03 11.11
N ALA A 53 12.37 4.51 12.12
CA ALA A 53 12.33 5.11 13.45
C ALA A 53 13.70 5.07 14.13
N ILE A 54 14.39 3.92 14.09
CA ILE A 54 15.72 3.75 14.70
C ILE A 54 16.73 4.68 14.04
N VAL A 55 16.79 4.71 12.70
CA VAL A 55 17.79 5.55 12.01
C VAL A 55 17.46 7.05 12.12
N SER A 56 16.19 7.45 12.09
CA SER A 56 15.82 8.86 12.25
C SER A 56 16.14 9.37 13.65
N PHE A 57 15.56 8.77 14.70
CA PHE A 57 15.68 9.28 16.07
C PHE A 57 16.97 8.87 16.76
N GLY A 58 17.54 7.74 16.36
CA GLY A 58 18.79 7.22 16.92
C GLY A 58 20.03 7.73 16.20
N ILE A 59 19.99 7.99 14.89
CA ILE A 59 21.20 8.34 14.13
C ILE A 59 21.14 9.79 13.65
N TYR A 60 20.18 10.14 12.79
CA TYR A 60 20.26 11.40 12.04
C TYR A 60 19.80 12.63 12.82
N VAL A 61 18.65 12.59 13.48
CA VAL A 61 18.12 13.74 14.23
C VAL A 61 19.08 14.21 15.35
N PRO A 62 19.71 13.32 16.13
CA PRO A 62 20.69 13.75 17.13
C PRO A 62 21.94 14.46 16.56
N LEU A 63 22.28 14.24 15.29
CA LEU A 63 23.43 14.88 14.63
C LEU A 63 23.16 16.32 14.18
N LEU A 64 21.90 16.77 14.21
CA LEU A 64 21.57 18.14 13.84
C LEU A 64 22.05 19.13 14.91
N PRO A 65 22.59 20.30 14.53
CA PRO A 65 22.94 21.34 15.48
C PRO A 65 21.68 21.90 16.17
N PRO A 66 21.73 22.24 17.47
CA PRO A 66 20.68 23.03 18.10
C PRO A 66 20.45 24.37 17.37
N PRO A 67 19.20 24.83 17.22
CA PRO A 67 17.95 24.24 17.72
C PRO A 67 17.30 23.21 16.78
N TRP A 68 17.91 22.91 15.63
CA TRP A 68 17.31 22.12 14.55
C TRP A 68 17.06 20.67 14.93
N ASN A 69 17.87 20.08 15.82
CA ASN A 69 17.58 18.76 16.39
C ASN A 69 16.24 18.73 17.13
N HIS A 70 15.93 19.73 17.95
CA HIS A 70 14.67 19.80 18.69
C HIS A 70 13.47 19.97 17.75
N VAL A 71 13.61 20.83 16.73
CA VAL A 71 12.59 21.01 15.70
C VAL A 71 12.36 19.71 14.93
N ALA A 72 13.42 19.02 14.53
CA ALA A 72 13.33 17.75 13.83
C ALA A 72 12.72 16.64 14.71
N TYR A 73 13.10 16.53 15.99
CA TYR A 73 12.45 15.62 16.94
C TYR A 73 10.95 15.88 17.04
N ALA A 74 10.54 17.14 17.13
CA ALA A 74 9.12 17.49 17.22
C ALA A 74 8.37 17.15 15.91
N LEU A 75 8.83 17.64 14.76
CA LEU A 75 8.12 17.47 13.49
C LEU A 75 8.11 16.01 13.01
N ILE A 76 9.27 15.36 13.01
CA ILE A 76 9.39 13.96 12.60
C ILE A 76 8.72 13.07 13.65
N GLY A 77 8.87 13.37 14.94
CA GLY A 77 8.19 12.66 16.03
C GLY A 77 6.67 12.68 15.90
N ILE A 78 6.08 13.86 15.69
CA ILE A 78 4.64 14.02 15.47
C ILE A 78 4.19 13.22 14.23
N ALA A 79 4.94 13.30 13.12
CA ALA A 79 4.61 12.57 11.91
C ALA A 79 4.64 11.04 12.14
N PHE A 80 5.65 10.52 12.83
CA PHE A 80 5.79 9.10 13.16
C PHE A 80 4.70 8.61 14.11
N VAL A 81 4.40 9.36 15.18
CA VAL A 81 3.34 9.02 16.13
C VAL A 81 1.98 9.04 15.45
N LEU A 82 1.71 10.09 14.66
CA LEU A 82 0.47 10.20 13.90
C LEU A 82 0.32 9.03 12.92
N HIS A 83 1.38 8.68 12.19
CA HIS A 83 1.40 7.51 11.31
C HIS A 83 1.11 6.23 12.08
N PHE A 84 1.86 5.96 13.15
CA PHE A 84 1.73 4.74 13.95
C PHE A 84 0.29 4.56 14.48
N VAL A 85 -0.24 5.60 15.13
CA VAL A 85 -1.59 5.56 15.72
C VAL A 85 -2.64 5.35 14.64
N THR A 86 -2.60 6.14 13.55
CA THR A 86 -3.64 6.05 12.51
C THR A 86 -3.53 4.75 11.70
N HIS A 87 -2.33 4.25 11.44
CA HIS A 87 -2.11 2.94 10.81
C HIS A 87 -2.65 1.81 11.70
N LEU A 88 -2.31 1.81 12.99
CA LEU A 88 -2.78 0.82 13.96
C LEU A 88 -4.32 0.83 14.06
N VAL A 89 -4.93 2.01 14.12
CA VAL A 89 -6.39 2.14 14.13
C VAL A 89 -7.02 1.59 12.84
N ALA A 90 -6.42 1.89 11.68
CA ALA A 90 -6.88 1.35 10.39
C ALA A 90 -6.77 -0.18 10.29
N GLU A 91 -5.75 -0.76 10.93
CA GLU A 91 -5.58 -2.22 11.07
C GLU A 91 -6.61 -2.85 12.02
N ILE A 92 -6.91 -2.22 13.16
CA ILE A 92 -7.78 -2.81 14.20
C ILE A 92 -9.27 -2.71 13.85
N ILE A 93 -9.70 -1.61 13.22
CA ILE A 93 -11.10 -1.40 12.88
C ILE A 93 -11.59 -2.51 11.94
N ASP A 94 -12.74 -3.10 12.26
CA ASP A 94 -13.47 -3.94 11.31
C ASP A 94 -14.29 -3.07 10.34
N PRO A 95 -13.90 -2.96 9.06
CA PRO A 95 -14.62 -2.17 8.06
C PRO A 95 -15.93 -2.82 7.59
N ALA A 96 -16.31 -4.00 8.09
CA ALA A 96 -17.55 -4.66 7.68
C ALA A 96 -18.78 -3.77 7.86
N ASP A 97 -19.75 -3.97 6.97
CA ASP A 97 -21.06 -3.33 7.03
C ASP A 97 -21.73 -3.58 8.39
N VAL A 98 -22.50 -2.59 8.86
CA VAL A 98 -23.17 -2.65 10.17
C VAL A 98 -24.09 -3.87 10.27
N SER A 99 -24.82 -4.20 9.20
CA SER A 99 -25.74 -5.34 9.14
C SER A 99 -24.98 -6.66 9.17
N VAL A 100 -23.77 -6.71 8.57
CA VAL A 100 -22.89 -7.88 8.63
C VAL A 100 -22.38 -8.10 10.05
N ARG A 101 -21.92 -7.03 10.71
CA ARG A 101 -21.43 -7.09 12.09
C ARG A 101 -22.52 -7.43 13.11
N ALA A 102 -23.78 -7.09 12.81
CA ALA A 102 -24.91 -7.41 13.67
C ALA A 102 -25.30 -8.90 13.64
N LYS A 103 -24.77 -9.70 12.69
CA LYS A 103 -25.08 -11.12 12.59
C LYS A 103 -24.35 -11.91 13.68
N GLN A 104 -25.11 -12.70 14.43
CA GLN A 104 -24.58 -13.57 15.49
C GLN A 104 -23.59 -14.62 14.94
N THR A 105 -23.71 -14.98 13.67
CA THR A 105 -22.85 -15.94 12.96
C THR A 105 -21.69 -15.29 12.18
N TYR A 106 -21.42 -14.00 12.35
CA TYR A 106 -20.41 -13.28 11.57
C TYR A 106 -19.00 -13.89 11.68
N SER A 107 -18.63 -14.40 12.85
CA SER A 107 -17.34 -15.07 13.07
C SER A 107 -17.30 -16.52 12.56
N ASN A 108 -18.44 -17.08 12.18
CA ASN A 108 -18.51 -18.44 11.65
C ASN A 108 -18.10 -18.47 10.17
N PRO A 109 -17.69 -19.65 9.64
CA PRO A 109 -17.52 -19.83 8.21
C PRO A 109 -18.76 -19.36 7.45
N VAL A 110 -18.53 -18.52 6.44
CA VAL A 110 -19.62 -17.93 5.63
C VAL A 110 -20.39 -19.07 4.94
N PRO A 111 -21.73 -18.99 4.74
CA PRO A 111 -22.48 -20.09 4.15
C PRO A 111 -21.90 -20.54 2.79
N LEU A 112 -21.99 -21.84 2.52
CA LEU A 112 -21.60 -22.41 1.22
C LEU A 112 -22.41 -21.74 0.11
N PHE A 113 -21.71 -21.13 -0.85
CA PHE A 113 -22.36 -20.51 -2.00
C PHE A 113 -22.70 -21.56 -3.05
N ASP A 114 -24.00 -21.79 -3.25
CA ASP A 114 -24.51 -22.73 -4.24
C ASP A 114 -24.68 -22.04 -5.60
N ARG A 115 -23.77 -22.35 -6.52
CA ARG A 115 -23.77 -21.82 -7.89
C ARG A 115 -24.95 -22.28 -8.74
N THR A 116 -25.64 -23.35 -8.33
CA THR A 116 -26.83 -23.85 -9.03
C THR A 116 -28.05 -22.97 -8.77
N LYS A 117 -28.10 -22.30 -7.61
CA LYS A 117 -29.16 -21.37 -7.24
C LYS A 117 -28.88 -19.94 -7.68
N GLN A 118 -27.62 -19.51 -7.64
CA GLN A 118 -27.20 -18.16 -8.00
C GLN A 118 -25.87 -18.21 -8.77
N SER A 119 -25.81 -17.61 -9.96
CA SER A 119 -24.59 -17.65 -10.80
C SER A 119 -23.44 -16.83 -10.21
N HIS A 120 -23.75 -15.78 -9.44
CA HIS A 120 -22.77 -14.84 -8.89
C HIS A 120 -23.02 -14.52 -7.42
N VAL A 121 -21.93 -14.38 -6.65
CA VAL A 121 -21.92 -13.99 -5.23
C VAL A 121 -22.60 -12.63 -5.00
N ILE A 122 -22.45 -11.72 -5.97
CA ILE A 122 -23.10 -10.42 -6.00
C ILE A 122 -23.97 -10.35 -7.26
N GLN A 123 -25.24 -10.04 -7.10
CA GLN A 123 -26.17 -9.71 -8.19
C GLN A 123 -27.00 -8.50 -7.78
N ASP A 124 -27.23 -7.55 -8.69
CA ASP A 124 -28.04 -6.34 -8.41
C ASP A 124 -27.60 -5.57 -7.16
N LEU A 125 -26.27 -5.46 -6.96
CA LEU A 125 -25.61 -4.87 -5.78
C LEU A 125 -25.89 -5.59 -4.46
N HIS A 126 -26.63 -6.70 -4.48
CA HIS A 126 -26.90 -7.54 -3.33
C HIS A 126 -25.91 -8.69 -3.25
N CYS A 127 -25.29 -8.85 -2.09
CA CYS A 127 -24.44 -10.00 -1.78
C CYS A 127 -25.27 -11.09 -1.13
N TYR A 128 -25.44 -12.24 -1.79
CA TYR A 128 -26.22 -13.35 -1.25
C TYR A 128 -25.51 -14.14 -0.14
N LEU A 129 -24.18 -13.99 0.01
CA LEU A 129 -23.46 -14.60 1.14
C LEU A 129 -23.71 -13.83 2.44
N CYS A 130 -23.75 -12.51 2.34
CA CYS A 130 -23.87 -11.63 3.50
C CYS A 130 -25.27 -11.04 3.64
N ASP A 131 -26.17 -11.28 2.68
CA ASP A 131 -27.55 -10.78 2.60
C ASP A 131 -27.65 -9.26 2.81
N VAL A 132 -26.83 -8.50 2.05
CA VAL A 132 -26.73 -7.04 2.17
C VAL A 132 -26.46 -6.39 0.81
N LYS A 133 -26.93 -5.15 0.61
CA LYS A 133 -26.70 -4.37 -0.63
C LYS A 133 -25.41 -3.54 -0.61
N VAL A 134 -24.29 -4.20 -0.32
CA VAL A 134 -22.96 -3.57 -0.27
C VAL A 134 -21.91 -4.43 -0.98
N LYS A 135 -20.74 -3.84 -1.25
CA LYS A 135 -19.65 -4.49 -1.98
C LYS A 135 -19.00 -5.59 -1.13
N HIS A 136 -18.87 -6.78 -1.70
CA HIS A 136 -18.22 -7.94 -1.05
C HIS A 136 -16.72 -8.03 -1.40
N CYS A 137 -15.86 -8.16 -0.39
CA CYS A 137 -14.45 -8.45 -0.57
C CYS A 137 -14.21 -9.96 -0.48
N GLY A 138 -13.90 -10.60 -1.61
CA GLY A 138 -13.61 -12.05 -1.64
C GLY A 138 -12.33 -12.47 -0.89
N VAL A 139 -11.39 -11.54 -0.62
CA VAL A 139 -10.17 -11.82 0.16
C VAL A 139 -10.48 -11.91 1.66
N CYS A 140 -11.31 -10.98 2.15
CA CYS A 140 -11.74 -10.94 3.54
C CYS A 140 -13.01 -11.75 3.81
N ASN A 141 -13.68 -12.22 2.76
CA ASN A 141 -14.95 -12.94 2.80
C ASN A 141 -16.03 -12.19 3.62
N LYS A 142 -16.15 -10.89 3.40
CA LYS A 142 -17.12 -10.02 4.09
C LYS A 142 -17.54 -8.85 3.22
N CYS A 143 -18.72 -8.31 3.47
CA CYS A 143 -19.14 -7.06 2.84
C CYS A 143 -18.73 -5.85 3.67
N VAL A 144 -18.29 -4.81 2.97
CA VAL A 144 -17.70 -3.60 3.55
C VAL A 144 -18.50 -2.39 3.10
N GLN A 145 -18.92 -1.58 4.07
CA GLN A 145 -19.59 -0.31 3.80
C GLN A 145 -18.61 0.69 3.16
N ASP A 146 -19.07 1.39 2.13
CA ASP A 146 -18.25 2.33 1.33
C ASP A 146 -16.90 1.74 0.93
N PHE A 147 -16.92 0.48 0.47
CA PHE A 147 -15.71 -0.27 0.12
C PHE A 147 -14.86 0.47 -0.91
N ASP A 148 -13.60 0.69 -0.55
CA ASP A 148 -12.59 1.32 -1.40
C ASP A 148 -11.66 0.26 -2.01
N HIS A 149 -10.95 -0.50 -1.18
CA HIS A 149 -10.07 -1.58 -1.65
C HIS A 149 -9.70 -2.56 -0.52
N HIS A 150 -9.08 -3.68 -0.88
CA HIS A 150 -8.37 -4.53 0.07
C HIS A 150 -6.90 -4.10 0.12
N CYS A 151 -6.43 -3.62 1.28
CA CYS A 151 -5.06 -3.18 1.43
C CYS A 151 -4.17 -4.33 1.93
N ILE A 152 -3.14 -4.65 1.16
CA ILE A 152 -2.18 -5.72 1.50
C ILE A 152 -1.23 -5.31 2.64
N TRP A 153 -1.00 -4.01 2.80
CA TRP A 153 -0.12 -3.44 3.84
C TRP A 153 -0.80 -3.40 5.20
N LEU A 154 -2.12 -3.18 5.24
CA LEU A 154 -2.93 -3.26 6.47
C LEU A 154 -3.43 -4.66 6.77
N ASN A 155 -3.31 -5.59 5.80
CA ASN A 155 -3.98 -6.90 5.82
C ASN A 155 -5.50 -6.79 6.13
N ASN A 156 -6.12 -5.69 5.71
CA ASN A 156 -7.51 -5.34 6.01
C ASN A 156 -8.15 -4.65 4.81
N CYS A 157 -9.48 -4.60 4.78
CA CYS A 157 -10.17 -3.73 3.83
C CYS A 157 -10.11 -2.27 4.29
N VAL A 158 -10.09 -1.36 3.32
CA VAL A 158 -10.32 0.06 3.51
C VAL A 158 -11.74 0.37 3.02
N GLY A 159 -12.54 0.95 3.88
CA GLY A 159 -13.92 1.38 3.61
C GLY A 159 -14.33 2.53 4.52
N GLY A 160 -15.61 2.86 4.57
CA GLY A 160 -16.09 4.10 5.22
C GLY A 160 -15.63 4.26 6.66
N ARG A 161 -15.58 3.16 7.44
CA ARG A 161 -15.21 3.19 8.86
C ARG A 161 -13.73 3.46 9.14
N ASN A 162 -12.83 3.15 8.21
CA ASN A 162 -11.39 3.29 8.42
C ASN A 162 -10.65 4.12 7.34
N TYR A 163 -11.37 4.64 6.34
CA TYR A 163 -10.79 5.40 5.23
C TYR A 163 -9.95 6.59 5.71
N TRP A 164 -10.49 7.41 6.62
CA TRP A 164 -9.78 8.61 7.08
C TRP A 164 -8.51 8.27 7.88
N TYR A 165 -8.52 7.21 8.68
CA TYR A 165 -7.31 6.75 9.37
C TYR A 165 -6.25 6.27 8.37
N PHE A 166 -6.66 5.51 7.35
CA PHE A 166 -5.77 5.14 6.24
C PHE A 166 -5.21 6.37 5.51
N PHE A 167 -6.05 7.35 5.20
CA PHE A 167 -5.64 8.54 4.46
C PHE A 167 -4.67 9.42 5.27
N VAL A 168 -4.93 9.60 6.57
CA VAL A 168 -4.02 10.32 7.47
C VAL A 168 -2.70 9.55 7.62
N ALA A 169 -2.73 8.23 7.76
CA ALA A 169 -1.52 7.40 7.82
C ALA A 169 -0.67 7.53 6.55
N LEU A 170 -1.31 7.62 5.38
CA LEU A 170 -0.65 7.85 4.09
C LEU A 170 0.00 9.24 4.02
N CYS A 171 -0.72 10.29 4.45
CA CYS A 171 -0.20 11.65 4.47
C CYS A 171 0.99 11.79 5.44
N SER A 172 0.85 11.28 6.67
CA SER A 172 1.89 11.37 7.69
C SER A 172 3.13 10.55 7.35
N ALA A 173 2.98 9.36 6.73
CA ALA A 173 4.12 8.59 6.22
C ALA A 173 4.86 9.33 5.11
N THR A 174 4.12 9.92 4.16
CA THR A 174 4.71 10.67 3.04
C THR A 174 5.49 11.88 3.56
N PHE A 175 4.88 12.63 4.48
CA PHE A 175 5.50 13.80 5.11
C PHE A 175 6.72 13.43 5.95
N GLY A 176 6.63 12.41 6.81
CA GLY A 176 7.74 11.95 7.64
C GLY A 176 8.94 11.46 6.80
N THR A 177 8.67 10.73 5.72
CA THR A 177 9.72 10.25 4.78
C THR A 177 10.39 11.42 4.07
N LEU A 178 9.62 12.42 3.63
CA LEU A 178 10.16 13.63 3.00
C LEU A 178 11.08 14.41 3.96
N LEU A 179 10.64 14.64 5.20
CA LEU A 179 11.44 15.31 6.22
C LEU A 179 12.74 14.55 6.49
N LEU A 180 12.69 13.22 6.59
CA LEU A 180 13.87 12.40 6.81
C LEU A 180 14.89 12.53 5.66
N ILE A 181 14.43 12.55 4.41
CA ILE A 181 15.32 12.78 3.25
C ILE A 181 15.99 14.15 3.34
N ILE A 182 15.24 15.20 3.71
CA ILE A 182 15.80 16.56 3.86
C ILE A 182 16.88 16.59 4.95
N VAL A 183 16.62 15.95 6.10
CA VAL A 183 17.59 15.85 7.20
C VAL A 183 18.85 15.12 6.76
N ILE A 184 18.72 13.97 6.09
CA ILE A 184 19.89 13.20 5.64
C ILE A 184 20.67 13.97 4.57
N LEU A 185 19.99 14.68 3.66
CA LEU A 185 20.65 15.52 2.67
C LEU A 185 21.45 16.65 3.33
N PHE A 186 20.88 17.32 4.33
CA PHE A 186 21.58 18.34 5.10
C PHE A 186 22.82 17.75 5.80
N ILE A 187 22.68 16.61 6.48
CA ILE A 187 23.80 15.92 7.14
C ILE A 187 24.88 15.53 6.13
N PHE A 188 24.50 14.99 4.98
CA PHE A 188 25.44 14.64 3.92
C PHE A 188 26.23 15.87 3.45
N ILE A 189 25.56 16.99 3.20
CA ILE A 189 26.20 18.24 2.78
C ILE A 189 27.18 18.74 3.87
N GLN A 190 26.71 18.84 5.11
CA GLN A 190 27.54 19.32 6.22
C GLN A 190 28.72 18.40 6.51
N HIS A 191 28.56 17.08 6.36
CA HIS A 191 29.65 16.12 6.54
C HIS A 191 30.88 16.43 5.66
N TYR A 192 30.67 16.94 4.45
CA TYR A 192 31.76 17.30 3.53
C TYR A 192 32.18 18.77 3.59
N LEU A 193 31.26 19.68 3.94
CA LEU A 193 31.56 21.12 4.00
C LEU A 193 32.15 21.53 5.35
N ASP A 194 31.50 21.15 6.44
CA ASP A 194 31.86 21.54 7.81
C ASP A 194 31.31 20.49 8.80
N PRO A 195 32.07 19.41 9.06
CA PRO A 195 31.61 18.33 9.93
C PRO A 195 31.44 18.76 11.39
N ASP A 196 32.05 19.88 11.80
CA ASP A 196 31.97 20.36 13.18
C ASP A 196 30.56 20.90 13.50
N ASN A 197 29.83 21.40 12.49
CA ASN A 197 28.41 21.75 12.62
C ASN A 197 27.50 20.56 13.00
N LEU A 198 27.95 19.32 12.76
CA LEU A 198 27.22 18.11 13.14
C LEU A 198 27.70 17.51 14.47
N ARG A 199 28.79 18.03 15.04
CA ARG A 199 29.46 17.51 16.25
C ARG A 199 29.24 18.40 17.46
N THR A 200 28.04 18.96 17.57
CA THR A 200 27.69 19.92 18.62
C THR A 200 27.46 19.30 20.00
N ALA A 201 27.29 17.97 20.07
CA ALA A 201 27.03 17.28 21.32
C ALA A 201 28.31 17.14 22.17
N PRO A 202 28.25 17.34 23.51
CA PRO A 202 29.43 17.37 24.37
C PRO A 202 30.24 16.07 24.38
N GLN A 203 29.63 14.94 24.01
CA GLN A 203 30.29 13.64 23.90
C GLN A 203 31.38 13.62 22.82
N PHE A 204 31.31 14.51 21.82
CA PHE A 204 32.34 14.64 20.79
C PHE A 204 33.64 15.28 21.32
N ASN A 205 33.60 16.06 22.41
CA ASN A 205 34.79 16.71 22.98
C ASN A 205 35.87 15.72 23.44
N ASN A 206 35.48 14.48 23.74
CA ASN A 206 36.39 13.43 24.20
C ASN A 206 36.99 12.62 23.03
N LEU A 207 36.69 12.96 21.78
CA LEU A 207 37.20 12.26 20.60
C LEU A 207 38.39 13.02 20.01
N LEU A 208 39.53 12.33 19.92
CA LEU A 208 40.77 12.90 19.38
C LEU A 208 40.84 12.83 17.84
N THR A 209 39.97 12.05 17.19
CA THR A 209 40.05 11.78 15.74
C THR A 209 38.80 12.23 14.99
N ASN A 210 39.02 12.92 13.87
CA ASN A 210 37.96 13.42 12.99
C ASN A 210 37.27 12.33 12.15
N GLU A 211 37.67 11.07 12.26
CA GLU A 211 37.06 9.96 11.51
C GLU A 211 35.98 9.20 12.28
N THR A 212 35.88 9.46 13.60
CA THR A 212 34.93 8.79 14.49
C THR A 212 33.66 9.63 14.64
N TRP A 213 32.52 8.98 14.49
CA TRP A 213 31.19 9.55 14.70
C TRP A 213 30.48 8.87 15.86
N LEU A 214 29.57 9.59 16.52
CA LEU A 214 28.73 9.06 17.58
C LEU A 214 27.29 9.02 17.11
N VAL A 215 26.63 7.88 17.34
CA VAL A 215 25.20 7.68 17.08
C VAL A 215 24.49 7.29 18.38
N PHE A 216 23.16 7.38 18.40
CA PHE A 216 22.28 7.18 19.56
C PHE A 216 22.51 8.17 20.71
N LEU A 217 22.84 9.42 20.36
CA LEU A 217 23.03 10.50 21.32
C LEU A 217 21.69 11.03 21.88
N PRO A 218 21.64 11.47 23.15
CA PRO A 218 22.64 11.30 24.20
C PRO A 218 22.52 9.94 24.94
N ALA A 219 21.50 9.14 24.64
CA ALA A 219 21.05 8.02 25.47
C ALA A 219 22.02 6.83 25.53
N ALA A 220 22.63 6.46 24.40
CA ALA A 220 23.49 5.28 24.30
C ALA A 220 24.58 5.48 23.22
N PRO A 221 25.56 6.39 23.43
CA PRO A 221 26.53 6.76 22.40
C PRO A 221 27.33 5.56 21.91
N LEU A 222 27.20 5.23 20.61
CA LEU A 222 27.98 4.21 19.93
C LEU A 222 28.93 4.85 18.92
N LYS A 223 30.17 4.38 18.89
CA LYS A 223 31.19 4.83 17.94
C LYS A 223 30.97 4.16 16.57
N THR A 224 31.02 4.94 15.51
CA THR A 224 31.02 4.47 14.12
C THR A 224 32.07 5.23 13.31
N THR A 225 32.49 4.69 12.17
CA THR A 225 33.33 5.40 11.21
C THR A 225 32.50 6.29 10.30
N SER A 226 33.12 7.30 9.67
CA SER A 226 32.49 8.09 8.59
C SER A 226 31.91 7.20 7.49
N ALA A 227 32.66 6.17 7.07
CA ALA A 227 32.18 5.22 6.07
C ALA A 227 30.92 4.46 6.52
N GLY A 228 30.88 4.00 7.78
CA GLY A 228 29.71 3.33 8.34
C GLY A 228 28.47 4.24 8.34
N LEU A 229 28.64 5.51 8.76
CA LEU A 229 27.56 6.50 8.74
C LEU A 229 27.04 6.75 7.31
N LEU A 230 27.94 6.92 6.33
CA LEU A 230 27.59 7.15 4.93
C LEU A 230 26.91 5.94 4.28
N VAL A 231 27.31 4.71 4.62
CA VAL A 231 26.66 3.49 4.14
C VAL A 231 25.22 3.41 4.67
N VAL A 232 25.00 3.67 5.95
CA VAL A 232 23.64 3.68 6.53
C VAL A 232 22.82 4.82 5.90
N ALA A 233 23.42 5.98 5.64
CA ALA A 233 22.78 7.10 4.95
C ALA A 233 22.34 6.73 3.53
N PHE A 234 23.23 6.11 2.76
CA PHE A 234 22.93 5.65 1.40
C PHE A 234 21.77 4.65 1.37
N ILE A 235 21.79 3.64 2.24
CA ILE A 235 20.71 2.64 2.35
C ILE A 235 19.40 3.32 2.77
N THR A 236 19.45 4.20 3.76
CA THR A 236 18.26 4.91 4.26
C THR A 236 17.63 5.77 3.16
N VAL A 237 18.46 6.51 2.41
CA VAL A 237 18.01 7.37 1.31
C VAL A 237 17.41 6.55 0.18
N LEU A 238 18.05 5.45 -0.22
CA LEU A 238 17.51 4.56 -1.25
C LEU A 238 16.13 4.00 -0.86
N LEU A 239 16.01 3.48 0.37
CA LEU A 239 14.74 2.97 0.89
C LEU A 239 13.68 4.08 1.01
N SER A 240 14.08 5.27 1.44
CA SER A 240 13.18 6.43 1.59
C SER A 240 12.68 6.93 0.23
N GLN A 241 13.52 6.94 -0.82
CA GLN A 241 13.12 7.33 -2.17
C GLN A 241 12.11 6.33 -2.75
N VAL A 242 12.38 5.03 -2.64
CA VAL A 242 11.42 3.99 -3.08
C VAL A 242 10.09 4.16 -2.33
N SER A 243 10.15 4.36 -1.02
CA SER A 243 8.95 4.58 -0.19
C SER A 243 8.19 5.83 -0.60
N LEU A 244 8.90 6.95 -0.81
CA LEU A 244 8.29 8.23 -1.21
C LEU A 244 7.63 8.14 -2.59
N LEU A 245 8.23 7.41 -3.54
CA LEU A 245 7.62 7.20 -4.85
C LEU A 245 6.33 6.38 -4.75
N LEU A 246 6.34 5.29 -3.98
CA LEU A 246 5.17 4.44 -3.79
C LEU A 246 4.05 5.16 -3.03
N LEU A 247 4.39 5.81 -1.92
CA LEU A 247 3.46 6.59 -1.10
C LEU A 247 2.94 7.81 -1.84
N GLY A 248 3.81 8.54 -2.56
CA GLY A 248 3.45 9.70 -3.35
C GLY A 248 2.51 9.36 -4.51
N HIS A 249 2.76 8.25 -5.21
CA HIS A 249 1.84 7.75 -6.24
C HIS A 249 0.47 7.38 -5.64
N LEU A 250 0.46 6.68 -4.50
CA LEU A 250 -0.77 6.30 -3.81
C LEU A 250 -1.53 7.54 -3.30
N LEU A 251 -0.82 8.52 -2.73
CA LEU A 251 -1.40 9.77 -2.24
C LEU A 251 -2.00 10.58 -3.39
N GLY A 252 -1.28 10.72 -4.50
CA GLY A 252 -1.78 11.37 -5.71
C GLY A 252 -3.05 10.70 -6.24
N LEU A 253 -3.09 9.37 -6.25
CA LEU A 253 -4.30 8.61 -6.60
C LEU A 253 -5.46 8.95 -5.66
N HIS A 254 -5.27 8.88 -4.34
CA HIS A 254 -6.35 9.15 -3.39
C HIS A 254 -6.82 10.61 -3.41
N LEU A 255 -5.93 11.57 -3.63
CA LEU A 255 -6.30 12.98 -3.84
C LEU A 255 -7.16 13.14 -5.10
N TYR A 256 -6.78 12.48 -6.20
CA TYR A 256 -7.57 12.46 -7.43
C TYR A 256 -8.97 11.83 -7.21
N LEU A 257 -9.03 10.72 -6.48
CA LEU A 257 -10.28 10.02 -6.17
C LEU A 257 -11.20 10.88 -5.29
N LEU A 258 -10.65 11.56 -4.28
CA LEU A 258 -11.38 12.52 -3.44
C LEU A 258 -11.91 13.68 -4.27
N TYR A 259 -11.10 14.26 -5.15
CA TYR A 259 -11.54 15.32 -6.06
C TYR A 259 -12.69 14.89 -6.96
N LYS A 260 -12.72 13.63 -7.40
CA LYS A 260 -13.78 13.06 -8.24
C LYS A 260 -14.96 12.49 -7.46
N GLY A 261 -14.88 12.38 -6.14
CA GLY A 261 -15.91 11.77 -5.30
C GLY A 261 -16.16 10.28 -5.62
N ILE A 262 -15.12 9.54 -6.05
CA ILE A 262 -15.23 8.12 -6.41
C ILE A 262 -14.28 7.26 -5.58
N SER A 263 -14.64 6.00 -5.34
CA SER A 263 -13.75 5.05 -4.66
C SER A 263 -12.70 4.44 -5.61
N THR A 264 -11.60 3.91 -5.06
CA THR A 264 -10.57 3.17 -5.81
C THR A 264 -11.18 1.99 -6.57
N HIS A 265 -12.10 1.27 -5.93
CA HIS A 265 -12.86 0.19 -6.56
C HIS A 265 -13.60 0.67 -7.81
N ASP A 266 -14.30 1.80 -7.72
CA ASP A 266 -15.09 2.32 -8.83
C ASP A 266 -14.20 2.81 -9.96
N HIS A 267 -13.07 3.46 -9.63
CA HIS A 267 -12.05 3.82 -10.60
C HIS A 267 -11.49 2.61 -11.36
N ILE A 268 -11.12 1.53 -10.66
CA ILE A 268 -10.62 0.30 -11.28
C ILE A 268 -11.70 -0.35 -12.17
N LYS A 269 -12.95 -0.36 -11.71
CA LYS A 269 -14.07 -0.90 -12.50
C LYS A 269 -14.27 -0.12 -13.80
N MET A 270 -14.28 1.21 -13.72
CA MET A 270 -14.37 2.11 -14.87
C MET A 270 -13.20 1.89 -15.83
N GLN A 271 -11.98 1.76 -15.32
CA GLN A 271 -10.78 1.50 -16.13
C GLN A 271 -10.87 0.16 -16.88
N ARG A 272 -11.33 -0.90 -16.22
CA ARG A 272 -11.54 -2.22 -16.86
C ARG A 272 -12.60 -2.16 -17.95
N GLN A 273 -13.71 -1.46 -17.71
CA GLN A 273 -14.76 -1.27 -18.71
C GLN A 273 -14.26 -0.47 -19.92
N LYS A 274 -13.47 0.58 -19.68
CA LYS A 274 -12.83 1.36 -20.75
C LYS A 274 -11.85 0.50 -21.56
N GLN A 275 -11.05 -0.33 -20.90
CA GLN A 275 -10.12 -1.25 -21.57
C GLN A 275 -10.85 -2.30 -22.40
N ALA A 276 -11.93 -2.88 -21.88
CA ALA A 276 -12.75 -3.85 -22.63
C ALA A 276 -13.34 -3.19 -23.89
N ARG A 277 -13.96 -2.02 -23.74
CA ARG A 277 -14.51 -1.25 -24.87
C ARG A 277 -13.45 -0.91 -25.92
N ASN A 278 -12.26 -0.47 -25.49
CA ASN A 278 -11.17 -0.16 -26.42
C ASN A 278 -10.72 -1.40 -27.18
N LYS A 279 -10.66 -2.56 -26.51
CA LYS A 279 -10.32 -3.84 -27.16
C LYS A 279 -11.37 -4.26 -28.18
N ASP A 280 -12.65 -4.08 -27.87
CA ASP A 280 -13.74 -4.39 -28.81
C ASP A 280 -13.67 -3.48 -30.05
N LEU A 281 -13.39 -2.19 -29.86
CA LEU A 281 -13.19 -1.23 -30.96
C LEU A 281 -11.95 -1.56 -31.81
N GLU A 282 -10.87 -2.07 -31.21
CA GLU A 282 -9.68 -2.53 -31.94
C GLU A 282 -9.98 -3.77 -32.80
N VAL A 283 -10.76 -4.71 -32.26
CA VAL A 283 -11.20 -5.91 -32.99
C VAL A 283 -12.11 -5.55 -34.16
N GLU A 284 -13.09 -4.67 -33.94
CA GLU A 284 -14.02 -4.19 -34.96
C GLU A 284 -13.26 -3.50 -36.11
N ARG A 285 -12.37 -2.55 -35.80
CA ARG A 285 -11.53 -1.86 -36.79
C ARG A 285 -10.64 -2.83 -37.57
N SER A 286 -10.08 -3.83 -36.90
CA SER A 286 -9.26 -4.86 -37.56
C SER A 286 -10.09 -5.71 -38.52
N SER A 287 -11.35 -6.01 -38.16
CA SER A 287 -12.27 -6.75 -39.02
C SER A 287 -12.69 -5.96 -40.25
N GLU A 288 -12.94 -4.65 -40.12
CA GLU A 288 -13.27 -3.75 -41.24
C GLU A 288 -12.12 -3.64 -42.24
N ILE A 289 -10.88 -3.46 -41.77
CA ILE A 289 -9.69 -3.41 -42.62
C ILE A 289 -9.53 -4.73 -43.39
N ASN A 290 -9.71 -5.86 -42.73
CA ASN A 290 -9.63 -7.17 -43.38
C ASN A 290 -10.73 -7.36 -44.43
N HIS A 291 -11.96 -6.92 -44.15
CA HIS A 291 -13.05 -6.96 -45.10
C HIS A 291 -12.77 -6.06 -46.31
N HIS A 292 -12.26 -4.86 -46.10
CA HIS A 292 -11.91 -3.92 -47.17
C HIS A 292 -10.78 -4.46 -48.06
N ASN A 293 -9.73 -5.02 -47.46
CA ASN A 293 -8.63 -5.67 -48.18
C ASN A 293 -9.09 -6.88 -48.99
N LYS A 294 -10.01 -7.67 -48.46
CA LYS A 294 -10.60 -8.81 -49.18
C LYS A 294 -11.45 -8.33 -50.37
N ALA A 295 -12.28 -7.31 -50.17
CA ALA A 295 -13.08 -6.72 -51.25
C ALA A 295 -12.19 -6.10 -52.35
N ALA A 296 -11.09 -5.43 -52.00
CA ALA A 296 -10.13 -4.89 -52.95
C ALA A 296 -9.43 -5.99 -53.78
N LYS A 297 -9.02 -7.09 -53.15
CA LYS A 297 -8.45 -8.26 -53.86
C LYS A 297 -9.44 -8.90 -54.83
N VAL A 298 -10.70 -9.04 -54.42
CA VAL A 298 -11.76 -9.59 -55.28
C VAL A 298 -12.01 -8.67 -56.47
N ARG A 299 -12.05 -7.35 -56.29
CA ARG A 299 -12.19 -6.41 -57.43
C ARG A 299 -11.03 -6.53 -58.42
N GLN A 300 -9.81 -6.68 -57.94
CA GLN A 300 -8.63 -6.85 -58.80
C GLN A 300 -8.63 -8.17 -59.59
N SER A 301 -9.29 -9.22 -59.12
CA SER A 301 -9.37 -10.50 -59.85
C SER A 301 -10.37 -10.51 -61.01
N TYR A 302 -11.32 -9.56 -61.06
CA TYR A 302 -12.29 -9.44 -62.16
C TYR A 302 -11.86 -8.47 -63.27
N THR A 303 -10.75 -7.74 -63.07
CA THR A 303 -10.19 -6.78 -64.03
C THR A 303 -8.99 -7.33 -64.83
N LYS A 304 -8.77 -8.65 -64.78
CA LYS A 304 -7.85 -9.40 -65.64
C LYS A 304 -8.64 -10.43 -66.43
#